data_AF-A0A2P8IIQ2-F1
#
_entry.id   AF-A0A2P8IIQ2-F1
#
_cell.length_a   1.000
_cell.length_b   1.000
_cell.length_c   1.000
_cell.angle_alpha   90.00
_cell.angle_beta   90.00
_cell.angle_gamma   90.00
#
_symmetry.space_group_name_H-M   'P 1'
#
loop_
_entity.id
_entity.type
_entity.pdbx_description
1 polymer ?
#
loop_
_entity_poly.entity_id
_entity_poly.type
_entity_poly.pdbx_seq_one_letter_code
_entity_poly.pdbx_strand_id
1 'polypeptide(L)'
;MGAKEPEIVPLHAGFDIVYRGFHRRQVIEHLENLDEQLKYNALDRAEALAQAADLRKLLEMTRGDLDAARARIERLEKSPNTTTGASERLHRMLTLAEDEANDLRLRAEQDVATLRERTEAELADLRRQVEEELAAQRAEADAHAREQRDAANQRAAELDQREVDLERRQAEVEAHLRARAEEVEAECAAAVANAEQEADRVLREAAERCTQLEADSDTRRTKAQNFFELTMNRRRHEAEQHFAEQEELAKTRAAFLIKLAAREASRRIDEIQRQAEELRELRQTVAAQLASARVALDSAADRVPNLIPEQTTAEQVNAEQVNAEQVAVEAVDVVPPEVGRATDDERVGA
;
A
#
# COMPACT_ATOMS: atom_id res chain seq x y z
N MET A 1 36.62 129.72 -22.67
CA MET A 1 37.15 129.14 -21.42
C MET A 1 38.64 129.11 -21.54
N GLY A 2 39.37 129.83 -20.69
CA GLY A 2 40.84 129.93 -20.80
C GLY A 2 41.52 128.63 -20.37
N ALA A 3 42.45 128.14 -21.19
CA ALA A 3 43.46 127.19 -20.70
C ALA A 3 44.33 127.94 -19.70
N LYS A 4 44.36 127.46 -18.45
CA LYS A 4 45.23 128.02 -17.42
C LYS A 4 46.68 127.90 -17.88
N GLU A 5 47.45 128.97 -17.70
CA GLU A 5 48.90 128.91 -17.78
C GLU A 5 49.38 127.80 -16.83
N PRO A 6 50.24 126.87 -17.25
CA PRO A 6 50.80 125.90 -16.34
C PRO A 6 51.69 126.66 -15.34
N GLU A 7 51.25 126.71 -14.08
CA GLU A 7 52.12 127.10 -12.97
C GLU A 7 53.41 126.31 -13.10
N ILE A 8 54.54 127.01 -13.22
CA ILE A 8 55.86 126.40 -13.16
C ILE A 8 56.01 125.89 -11.73
N VAL A 9 55.60 124.64 -11.50
CA VAL A 9 55.75 123.97 -10.20
C VAL A 9 57.22 124.07 -9.83
N PRO A 10 57.59 124.87 -8.80
CA PRO A 10 58.98 125.05 -8.47
C PRO A 10 59.44 123.75 -7.83
N LEU A 11 60.17 122.93 -8.60
CA LEU A 11 60.87 121.74 -8.14
C LEU A 11 61.91 122.15 -7.09
N HIS A 12 61.42 122.36 -5.87
CA HIS A 12 62.20 122.36 -4.65
C HIS A 12 62.65 120.92 -4.43
N ALA A 13 63.60 120.48 -5.26
CA ALA A 13 64.39 119.30 -4.99
C ALA A 13 65.13 119.57 -3.67
N GLY A 14 64.54 119.09 -2.58
CA GLY A 14 65.08 119.19 -1.23
C GLY A 14 66.35 118.36 -1.12
N PHE A 15 67.44 118.89 -1.67
CA PHE A 15 68.74 118.27 -1.60
C PHE A 15 69.30 118.43 -0.19
N ASP A 16 69.70 117.32 0.42
CA ASP A 16 70.32 117.35 1.74
C ASP A 16 71.62 118.16 1.69
N ILE A 17 71.82 119.04 2.66
CA ILE A 17 73.02 119.90 2.74
C ILE A 17 74.03 119.26 3.68
N VAL A 18 75.20 118.94 3.13
CA VAL A 18 76.36 118.41 3.87
C VAL A 18 77.26 119.59 4.28
N TYR A 19 78.27 119.35 5.14
CA TYR A 19 79.17 120.36 5.72
C TYR A 19 79.84 121.32 4.71
N ARG A 20 79.80 120.99 3.40
CA ARG A 20 79.90 121.94 2.29
C ARG A 20 78.98 121.52 1.13
N GLY A 21 77.85 122.21 0.95
CA GLY A 21 77.01 122.14 -0.24
C GLY A 21 76.02 120.96 -0.28
N PHE A 22 75.26 120.86 -1.38
CA PHE A 22 74.25 119.83 -1.59
C PHE A 22 74.85 118.43 -1.78
N HIS A 23 74.09 117.40 -1.38
CA HIS A 23 74.46 116.00 -1.52
C HIS A 23 74.59 115.61 -2.99
N ARG A 24 75.83 115.61 -3.50
CA ARG A 24 76.16 115.44 -4.94
C ARG A 24 75.47 114.26 -5.62
N ARG A 25 75.31 113.12 -4.93
CA ARG A 25 74.65 111.93 -5.49
C ARG A 25 73.15 112.18 -5.76
N GLN A 26 72.46 112.85 -4.83
CA GLN A 26 71.04 113.19 -4.97
C GLN A 26 70.81 114.21 -6.10
N VAL A 27 71.75 115.16 -6.27
CA VAL A 27 71.72 116.12 -7.39
C VAL A 27 71.94 115.42 -8.74
N ILE A 28 72.90 114.50 -8.83
CA ILE A 28 73.14 113.71 -10.05
C ILE A 28 71.90 112.87 -10.39
N GLU A 29 71.36 112.14 -9.42
CA GLU A 29 70.16 111.31 -9.59
C GLU A 29 68.94 112.15 -10.02
N HIS A 30 68.78 113.37 -9.50
CA HIS A 30 67.72 114.28 -9.95
C HIS A 30 67.94 114.82 -11.37
N LEU A 31 69.18 115.12 -11.76
CA LEU A 31 69.51 115.53 -13.13
C LEU A 31 69.32 114.38 -14.13
N GLU A 32 69.69 113.15 -13.76
CA GLU A 32 69.45 111.95 -14.56
C GLU A 32 67.93 111.72 -14.75
N ASN A 33 67.14 111.84 -13.69
CA ASN A 33 65.67 111.80 -13.77
C ASN A 33 65.09 112.93 -14.64
N LEU A 34 65.62 114.15 -14.58
CA LEU A 34 65.18 115.26 -15.44
C LEU A 34 65.56 115.05 -16.91
N ASP A 35 66.76 114.53 -17.19
CA ASP A 35 67.18 114.18 -18.55
C ASP A 35 66.32 113.05 -19.14
N GLU A 36 65.93 112.06 -18.31
CA GLU A 36 64.96 111.04 -18.70
C GLU A 36 63.57 111.64 -18.97
N GLN A 37 63.06 112.49 -18.07
CA GLN A 37 61.79 113.19 -18.28
C GLN A 37 61.81 114.05 -19.56
N LEU A 38 62.90 114.76 -19.85
CA LEU A 38 63.04 115.54 -21.08
C LEU A 38 63.07 114.65 -22.33
N LYS A 39 63.72 113.48 -22.28
CA LYS A 39 63.70 112.49 -23.37
C LYS A 39 62.28 111.96 -23.59
N TYR A 40 61.57 111.57 -22.53
CA TYR A 40 60.17 111.09 -22.64
C TYR A 40 59.25 112.17 -23.20
N ASN A 41 59.32 113.41 -22.72
CA ASN A 41 58.53 114.53 -23.25
C ASN A 41 58.90 114.87 -24.71
N ALA A 42 60.16 114.72 -25.11
CA ALA A 42 60.57 114.92 -26.50
C ALA A 42 60.05 113.81 -27.43
N LEU A 43 60.00 112.56 -26.97
CA LEU A 43 59.41 111.43 -27.68
C LEU A 43 57.88 111.57 -27.81
N ASP A 44 57.18 111.84 -26.71
CA ASP A 44 55.73 112.08 -26.70
C ASP A 44 55.34 113.26 -27.60
N ARG A 45 56.10 114.37 -27.54
CA ARG A 45 55.93 115.49 -28.48
C ARG A 45 56.15 115.09 -29.94
N ALA A 46 57.15 114.25 -30.23
CA ALA A 46 57.40 113.79 -31.59
C ALA A 46 56.28 112.88 -32.11
N GLU A 47 55.76 111.99 -31.25
CA GLU A 47 54.62 111.14 -31.56
C GLU A 47 53.33 111.95 -31.79
N ALA A 48 53.02 112.90 -30.90
CA ALA A 48 51.89 113.80 -31.06
C ALA A 48 51.98 114.65 -32.34
N LEU A 49 53.19 115.08 -32.74
CA LEU A 49 53.41 115.77 -34.02
C LEU A 49 53.22 114.86 -35.23
N ALA A 50 53.59 113.57 -35.14
CA ALA A 50 53.32 112.59 -36.19
C ALA A 50 51.82 112.32 -36.33
N GLN A 51 51.12 112.03 -35.23
CA GLN A 51 49.66 111.86 -35.20
C GLN A 51 48.94 113.10 -35.76
N ALA A 52 49.39 114.32 -35.43
CA ALA A 52 48.83 115.55 -35.98
C ALA A 52 49.09 115.72 -37.49
N ALA A 53 50.19 115.18 -38.03
CA ALA A 53 50.45 115.17 -39.47
C ALA A 53 49.55 114.16 -40.21
N ASP A 54 49.36 112.96 -39.65
CA ASP A 54 48.47 111.94 -40.22
C ASP A 54 47.01 112.38 -40.21
N LEU A 55 46.54 112.99 -39.12
CA LEU A 55 45.20 113.58 -39.04
C LEU A 55 45.00 114.70 -40.06
N ARG A 56 46.01 115.55 -40.32
CA ARG A 56 45.94 116.57 -41.38
C ARG A 56 45.81 115.91 -42.76
N LYS A 57 46.59 114.87 -43.04
CA LYS A 57 46.53 114.12 -44.31
C LYS A 57 45.14 113.51 -44.54
N LEU A 58 44.54 112.90 -43.51
CA LEU A 58 43.17 112.37 -43.58
C LEU A 58 42.12 113.48 -43.79
N LEU A 59 42.28 114.64 -43.15
CA LEU A 59 41.42 115.81 -43.37
C LEU A 59 41.57 116.40 -44.78
N GLU A 60 42.77 116.40 -45.36
CA GLU A 60 43.01 116.84 -46.73
C GLU A 60 42.40 115.87 -47.76
N MET A 61 42.58 114.56 -47.56
CA MET A 61 41.94 113.53 -48.39
C MET A 61 40.41 113.66 -48.36
N THR A 62 39.80 113.66 -47.17
CA THR A 62 38.34 113.76 -47.02
C THR A 62 37.76 115.08 -47.52
N ARG A 63 38.51 116.19 -47.46
CA ARG A 63 38.12 117.46 -48.11
C ARG A 63 38.16 117.34 -49.64
N GLY A 64 39.21 116.75 -50.20
CA GLY A 64 39.30 116.48 -51.63
C GLY A 64 38.15 115.61 -52.14
N ASP A 65 37.82 114.55 -51.39
CA ASP A 65 36.70 113.65 -51.69
C ASP A 65 35.34 114.38 -51.61
N LEU A 66 35.13 115.22 -50.59
CA LEU A 66 33.93 116.05 -50.46
C LEU A 66 33.78 117.05 -51.61
N ASP A 67 34.85 117.74 -52.01
CA ASP A 67 34.80 118.72 -53.08
C ASP A 67 34.65 118.04 -54.46
N ALA A 68 35.24 116.87 -54.67
CA ALA A 68 34.98 116.03 -55.84
C ALA A 68 33.52 115.55 -55.89
N ALA A 69 32.95 115.12 -54.76
CA ALA A 69 31.55 114.73 -54.65
C ALA A 69 30.59 115.90 -54.92
N ARG A 70 30.85 117.08 -54.33
CA ARG A 70 30.10 118.33 -54.58
C ARG A 70 30.13 118.71 -56.05
N ALA A 71 31.32 118.78 -56.65
CA ALA A 71 31.47 119.11 -58.07
C ALA A 71 30.78 118.09 -58.99
N ARG A 72 30.62 116.84 -58.57
CA ARG A 72 29.85 115.81 -59.30
C ARG A 72 28.34 115.97 -59.11
N ILE A 73 27.87 116.32 -57.91
CA ILE A 73 26.46 116.64 -57.64
C ILE A 73 26.03 117.86 -58.46
N GLU A 74 26.78 118.96 -58.39
CA GLU A 74 26.49 120.18 -59.15
C GLU A 74 26.41 119.93 -60.68
N ARG A 75 27.25 119.03 -61.22
CA ARG A 75 27.21 118.64 -62.64
C ARG A 75 25.90 117.94 -63.01
N LEU A 76 25.38 117.08 -62.13
CA LEU A 76 24.13 116.34 -62.34
C LEU A 76 22.89 117.22 -62.15
N GLU A 77 22.96 118.19 -61.23
CA GLU A 77 21.90 119.18 -60.99
C GLU A 77 21.80 120.21 -62.11
N LYS A 78 22.94 120.74 -62.60
CA LYS A 78 22.97 121.83 -63.59
C LYS A 78 22.71 121.39 -65.03
N SER A 79 22.85 120.09 -65.36
CA SER A 79 22.77 119.60 -66.75
C SER A 79 21.96 118.30 -66.94
N PRO A 80 20.68 118.24 -66.48
CA PRO A 80 19.85 117.04 -66.56
C PRO A 80 19.56 116.57 -68.00
N ASN A 81 19.53 117.50 -68.96
CA ASN A 81 19.11 117.23 -70.34
C ASN A 81 20.29 116.95 -71.30
N THR A 82 21.50 116.78 -70.76
CA THR A 82 22.66 116.33 -71.54
C THR A 82 22.67 114.81 -71.62
N THR A 83 23.11 114.25 -72.75
CA THR A 83 23.23 112.79 -72.92
C THR A 83 24.15 112.18 -71.86
N THR A 84 25.27 112.83 -71.53
CA THR A 84 26.17 112.42 -70.45
C THR A 84 25.50 112.44 -69.07
N GLY A 85 24.79 113.51 -68.71
CA GLY A 85 24.08 113.61 -67.43
C GLY A 85 22.87 112.68 -67.31
N ALA A 86 22.25 112.30 -68.42
CA ALA A 86 21.25 111.23 -68.46
C ALA A 86 21.90 109.86 -68.21
N SER A 87 22.99 109.53 -68.91
CA SER A 87 23.73 108.27 -68.73
C SER A 87 24.29 108.11 -67.31
N GLU A 88 24.86 109.17 -66.71
CA GLU A 88 25.35 109.11 -65.33
C GLU A 88 24.23 108.87 -64.30
N ARG A 89 23.02 109.41 -64.53
CA ARG A 89 21.86 109.15 -63.64
C ARG A 89 21.27 107.77 -63.85
N LEU A 90 21.19 107.27 -65.08
CA LEU A 90 20.80 105.89 -65.37
C LEU A 90 21.76 104.90 -64.70
N HIS A 91 23.07 105.13 -64.80
CA HIS A 91 24.07 104.28 -64.14
C HIS A 91 23.92 104.30 -62.62
N ARG A 92 23.75 105.48 -61.99
CA ARG A 92 23.48 105.57 -60.54
C ARG A 92 22.18 104.87 -60.13
N MET A 93 21.11 105.00 -60.91
CA MET A 93 19.83 104.35 -60.63
C MET A 93 19.94 102.83 -60.77
N LEU A 94 20.72 102.33 -61.73
CA LEU A 94 21.04 100.90 -61.84
C LEU A 94 21.87 100.42 -60.65
N THR A 95 22.94 101.12 -60.26
CA THR A 95 23.72 100.75 -59.07
C THR A 95 22.87 100.77 -57.79
N LEU A 96 22.03 101.78 -57.59
CA LEU A 96 21.11 101.83 -56.45
C LEU A 96 20.07 100.69 -56.48
N ALA A 97 19.59 100.29 -57.66
CA ALA A 97 18.67 99.16 -57.80
C ALA A 97 19.39 97.80 -57.62
N GLU A 98 20.67 97.70 -57.98
CA GLU A 98 21.53 96.55 -57.69
C GLU A 98 21.80 96.45 -56.18
N ASP A 99 22.14 97.57 -55.53
CA ASP A 99 22.31 97.66 -54.07
C ASP A 99 21.02 97.30 -53.34
N GLU A 100 19.86 97.87 -53.74
CA GLU A 100 18.55 97.54 -53.16
C GLU A 100 18.16 96.08 -53.39
N ALA A 101 18.44 95.51 -54.57
CA ALA A 101 18.21 94.09 -54.84
C ALA A 101 19.11 93.18 -54.00
N ASN A 102 20.35 93.58 -53.72
CA ASN A 102 21.26 92.85 -52.84
C ASN A 102 20.82 92.96 -51.37
N ASP A 103 20.36 94.12 -50.92
CA ASP A 103 19.75 94.35 -49.61
C ASP A 103 18.50 93.48 -49.40
N LEU A 104 17.60 93.42 -50.40
CA LEU A 104 16.42 92.57 -50.37
C LEU A 104 16.76 91.07 -50.34
N ARG A 105 17.80 90.65 -51.09
CA ARG A 105 18.32 89.27 -51.01
C ARG A 105 18.88 88.95 -49.62
N LEU A 106 19.72 89.82 -49.07
CA LEU A 106 20.32 89.63 -47.75
C LEU A 106 19.24 89.54 -46.65
N ARG A 107 18.21 90.39 -46.70
CA ARG A 107 17.06 90.32 -45.79
C ARG A 107 16.26 89.02 -45.97
N ALA A 108 15.97 88.62 -47.21
CA ALA A 108 15.27 87.37 -47.48
C ALA A 108 16.07 86.12 -47.03
N GLU A 109 17.39 86.13 -47.17
CA GLU A 109 18.28 85.08 -46.67
C GLU A 109 18.29 85.03 -45.14
N GLN A 110 18.31 86.19 -44.46
CA GLN A 110 18.18 86.28 -43.01
C GLN A 110 16.80 85.80 -42.53
N ASP A 111 15.72 86.22 -43.17
CA ASP A 111 14.36 85.76 -42.84
C ASP A 111 14.24 84.24 -43.01
N VAL A 112 14.74 83.68 -44.11
CA VAL A 112 14.77 82.23 -44.34
C VAL A 112 15.65 81.50 -43.31
N ALA A 113 16.79 82.07 -42.90
CA ALA A 113 17.63 81.50 -41.85
C ALA A 113 16.89 81.47 -40.50
N THR A 114 16.29 82.58 -40.07
CA THR A 114 15.55 82.63 -38.78
C THR A 114 14.31 81.74 -38.79
N LEU A 115 13.63 81.60 -39.93
CA LEU A 115 12.52 80.64 -40.06
C LEU A 115 13.01 79.20 -39.96
N ARG A 116 14.13 78.84 -40.59
CA ARG A 116 14.75 77.52 -40.47
C ARG A 116 15.12 77.21 -39.02
N GLU A 117 15.88 78.09 -38.37
CA GLU A 117 16.28 77.94 -36.96
C GLU A 117 15.08 77.73 -36.03
N ARG A 118 13.98 78.49 -36.22
CA ARG A 118 12.73 78.28 -35.47
C ARG A 118 12.11 76.91 -35.75
N THR A 119 11.95 76.53 -37.01
CA THR A 119 11.38 75.21 -37.35
C THR A 119 12.25 74.05 -36.90
N GLU A 120 13.58 74.19 -36.89
CA GLU A 120 14.50 73.18 -36.40
C GLU A 120 14.42 73.04 -34.87
N ALA A 121 14.27 74.16 -34.14
CA ALA A 121 14.01 74.15 -32.70
C ALA A 121 12.65 73.52 -32.37
N GLU A 122 11.57 73.92 -33.05
CA GLU A 122 10.23 73.34 -32.88
C GLU A 122 10.22 71.82 -33.18
N LEU A 123 10.89 71.38 -34.24
CA LEU A 123 11.03 69.95 -34.55
C LEU A 123 11.91 69.20 -33.53
N ALA A 124 12.93 69.83 -32.96
CA ALA A 124 13.73 69.23 -31.89
C ALA A 124 12.92 69.07 -30.60
N ASP A 125 12.13 70.06 -30.22
CA ASP A 125 11.24 69.99 -29.06
C ASP A 125 10.13 68.95 -29.23
N LEU A 126 9.48 68.89 -30.40
CA LEU A 126 8.48 67.85 -30.70
C LEU A 126 9.10 66.43 -30.68
N ARG A 127 10.32 66.25 -31.21
CA ARG A 127 11.02 64.96 -31.14
C ARG A 127 11.30 64.56 -29.69
N ARG A 128 11.81 65.49 -28.88
CA ARG A 128 12.08 65.27 -27.46
C ARG A 128 10.81 64.89 -26.69
N GLN A 129 9.69 65.59 -26.92
CA GLN A 129 8.40 65.26 -26.31
C GLN A 129 7.96 63.84 -26.68
N VAL A 130 8.02 63.46 -27.96
CA VAL A 130 7.67 62.10 -28.41
C VAL A 130 8.62 61.04 -27.85
N GLU A 131 9.92 61.34 -27.72
CA GLU A 131 10.89 60.43 -27.10
C GLU A 131 10.62 60.25 -25.59
N GLU A 132 10.28 61.32 -24.87
CA GLU A 132 9.88 61.29 -23.46
C GLU A 132 8.56 60.51 -23.25
N GLU A 133 7.54 60.74 -24.09
CA GLU A 133 6.27 59.99 -24.07
C GLU A 133 6.46 58.49 -24.36
N LEU A 134 7.25 58.15 -25.39
CA LEU A 134 7.56 56.75 -25.73
C LEU A 134 8.41 56.08 -24.64
N ALA A 135 9.30 56.81 -23.96
CA ALA A 135 10.04 56.29 -22.83
C ALA A 135 9.13 56.04 -21.62
N ALA A 136 8.18 56.94 -21.32
CA ALA A 136 7.19 56.77 -20.27
C ALA A 136 6.29 55.54 -20.54
N GLN A 137 5.70 55.44 -21.74
CA GLN A 137 4.86 54.30 -22.13
C GLN A 137 5.60 52.96 -22.05
N ARG A 138 6.90 52.93 -22.42
CA ARG A 138 7.74 51.73 -22.27
C ARG A 138 7.99 51.39 -20.80
N ALA A 139 8.26 52.38 -19.96
CA ALA A 139 8.47 52.18 -18.53
C ALA A 139 7.18 51.67 -17.82
N GLU A 140 6.01 52.19 -18.19
CA GLU A 140 4.71 51.71 -17.73
C GLU A 140 4.43 50.27 -18.19
N ALA A 141 4.67 49.96 -19.47
CA ALA A 141 4.51 48.61 -20.00
C ALA A 141 5.46 47.61 -19.33
N ASP A 142 6.72 47.99 -19.10
CA ASP A 142 7.70 47.18 -18.37
C ASP A 142 7.32 47.00 -16.89
N ALA A 143 6.76 48.03 -16.24
CA ALA A 143 6.26 47.94 -14.87
C ALA A 143 5.09 46.96 -14.78
N HIS A 144 4.06 47.10 -15.62
CA HIS A 144 2.94 46.16 -15.66
C HIS A 144 3.36 44.74 -16.04
N ALA A 145 4.34 44.56 -16.93
CA ALA A 145 4.89 43.26 -17.25
C ALA A 145 5.65 42.63 -16.07
N ARG A 146 6.30 43.43 -15.21
CA ARG A 146 6.90 42.96 -13.96
C ARG A 146 5.82 42.60 -12.94
N GLU A 147 4.85 43.47 -12.69
CA GLU A 147 3.72 43.21 -11.79
C GLU A 147 2.98 41.90 -12.14
N GLN A 148 2.71 41.66 -13.42
CA GLN A 148 2.07 40.44 -13.89
C GLN A 148 2.95 39.19 -13.70
N ARG A 149 4.27 39.30 -13.92
CA ARG A 149 5.23 38.22 -13.65
C ARG A 149 5.33 37.92 -12.16
N ASP A 150 5.43 38.95 -11.32
CA ASP A 150 5.53 38.79 -9.88
C ASP A 150 4.23 38.21 -9.29
N ALA A 151 3.06 38.64 -9.76
CA ALA A 151 1.77 38.05 -9.40
C ALA A 151 1.63 36.59 -9.89
N ALA A 152 2.16 36.26 -11.08
CA ALA A 152 2.19 34.88 -11.57
C ALA A 152 3.15 33.99 -10.74
N ASN A 153 4.33 34.50 -10.39
CA ASN A 153 5.32 33.84 -9.55
C ASN A 153 4.78 33.60 -8.13
N GLN A 154 4.09 34.59 -7.55
CA GLN A 154 3.41 34.46 -6.25
C GLN A 154 2.33 33.37 -6.29
N ARG A 155 1.48 33.35 -7.33
CA ARG A 155 0.44 32.32 -7.50
C ARG A 155 1.05 30.93 -7.71
N ALA A 156 2.15 30.81 -8.45
CA ALA A 156 2.88 29.55 -8.60
C ALA A 156 3.41 29.08 -7.24
N ALA A 157 4.12 29.92 -6.50
CA ALA A 157 4.63 29.59 -5.18
C ALA A 157 3.52 29.26 -4.15
N GLU A 158 2.35 29.91 -4.23
CA GLU A 158 1.17 29.53 -3.43
C GLU A 158 0.62 28.14 -3.80
N LEU A 159 0.66 27.76 -5.08
CA LEU A 159 0.24 26.44 -5.54
C LEU A 159 1.25 25.37 -5.10
N ASP A 160 2.55 25.60 -5.31
CA ASP A 160 3.62 24.70 -4.87
C ASP A 160 3.53 24.43 -3.34
N GLN A 161 3.27 25.48 -2.54
CA GLN A 161 3.05 25.34 -1.09
C GLN A 161 1.80 24.51 -0.76
N ARG A 162 0.70 24.72 -1.48
CA ARG A 162 -0.54 23.94 -1.30
C ARG A 162 -0.37 22.49 -1.70
N GLU A 163 0.38 22.20 -2.76
CA GLU A 163 0.70 20.84 -3.18
C GLU A 163 1.51 20.11 -2.11
N VAL A 164 2.60 20.72 -1.63
CA VAL A 164 3.41 20.16 -0.52
C VAL A 164 2.59 19.96 0.77
N ASP A 165 1.69 20.89 1.11
CA ASP A 165 0.82 20.74 2.29
C ASP A 165 -0.29 19.68 2.10
N LEU A 166 -0.74 19.45 0.87
CA LEU A 166 -1.66 18.35 0.55
C LEU A 166 -0.94 17.00 0.59
N GLU A 167 0.28 16.88 0.04
CA GLU A 167 1.13 15.69 0.14
C GLU A 167 1.43 15.32 1.60
N ARG A 168 1.77 16.32 2.44
CA ARG A 168 1.95 16.11 3.89
C ARG A 168 0.69 15.53 4.54
N ARG A 169 -0.48 16.14 4.29
CA ARG A 169 -1.76 15.66 4.84
C ARG A 169 -2.13 14.27 4.32
N GLN A 170 -1.84 13.95 3.06
CA GLN A 170 -2.02 12.61 2.50
C GLN A 170 -1.13 11.60 3.23
N ALA A 171 0.17 11.90 3.41
CA ALA A 171 1.09 11.05 4.14
C ALA A 171 0.69 10.86 5.63
N GLU A 172 0.21 11.91 6.30
CA GLU A 172 -0.33 11.83 7.66
C GLU A 172 -1.58 10.95 7.75
N VAL A 173 -2.54 11.11 6.82
CA VAL A 173 -3.76 10.29 6.78
C VAL A 173 -3.45 8.84 6.42
N GLU A 174 -2.55 8.59 5.47
CA GLU A 174 -2.10 7.24 5.14
C GLU A 174 -1.38 6.58 6.32
N ALA A 175 -0.50 7.29 7.03
CA ALA A 175 0.17 6.76 8.22
C ALA A 175 -0.84 6.44 9.33
N HIS A 176 -1.83 7.31 9.57
CA HIS A 176 -2.89 7.03 10.55
C HIS A 176 -3.76 5.83 10.13
N LEU A 177 -4.13 5.72 8.85
CA LEU A 177 -4.92 4.59 8.36
C LEU A 177 -4.14 3.27 8.42
N ARG A 178 -2.83 3.27 8.12
CA ARG A 178 -1.96 2.09 8.28
C ARG A 178 -1.85 1.68 9.75
N ALA A 179 -1.60 2.62 10.65
CA ALA A 179 -1.56 2.34 12.09
C ALA A 179 -2.90 1.75 12.59
N ARG A 180 -4.05 2.28 12.13
CA ARG A 180 -5.38 1.72 12.47
C ARG A 180 -5.62 0.34 11.86
N ALA A 181 -5.11 0.06 10.66
CA ALA A 181 -5.17 -1.28 10.07
C ALA A 181 -4.32 -2.27 10.88
N GLU A 182 -3.09 -1.91 11.24
CA GLU A 182 -2.19 -2.72 12.07
C GLU A 182 -2.78 -2.98 13.47
N GLU A 183 -3.40 -1.97 14.10
CA GLU A 183 -4.13 -2.13 15.37
C GLU A 183 -5.30 -3.12 15.23
N VAL A 184 -6.16 -2.97 14.22
CA VAL A 184 -7.32 -3.86 14.00
C VAL A 184 -6.87 -5.28 13.63
N GLU A 185 -5.83 -5.44 12.81
CA GLU A 185 -5.25 -6.75 12.50
C GLU A 185 -4.68 -7.44 13.76
N ALA A 186 -4.02 -6.69 14.64
CA ALA A 186 -3.53 -7.21 15.92
C ALA A 186 -4.68 -7.59 16.88
N GLU A 187 -5.73 -6.77 16.98
CA GLU A 187 -6.93 -7.08 17.76
C GLU A 187 -7.66 -8.32 17.23
N CYS A 188 -7.84 -8.43 15.91
CA CYS A 188 -8.43 -9.60 15.26
C CYS A 188 -7.58 -10.86 15.48
N ALA A 189 -6.26 -10.77 15.32
CA ALA A 189 -5.35 -11.90 15.55
C ALA A 189 -5.39 -12.37 17.02
N ALA A 190 -5.42 -11.44 17.98
CA ALA A 190 -5.57 -11.75 19.40
C ALA A 190 -6.94 -12.39 19.70
N ALA A 191 -8.02 -11.89 19.11
CA ALA A 191 -9.36 -12.45 19.29
C ALA A 191 -9.47 -13.89 18.73
N VAL A 192 -8.89 -14.15 17.55
CA VAL A 192 -8.82 -15.50 16.96
C VAL A 192 -7.98 -16.43 17.82
N ALA A 193 -6.78 -16.01 18.23
CA ALA A 193 -5.92 -16.84 19.10
C ALA A 193 -6.57 -17.17 20.45
N ASN A 194 -7.33 -16.25 21.03
CA ASN A 194 -8.11 -16.51 22.25
C ASN A 194 -9.25 -17.50 21.99
N ALA A 195 -10.00 -17.32 20.89
CA ALA A 195 -11.08 -18.23 20.51
C ALA A 195 -10.58 -19.66 20.21
N GLU A 196 -9.41 -19.80 19.57
CA GLU A 196 -8.74 -21.08 19.36
C GLU A 196 -8.33 -21.73 20.69
N GLN A 197 -7.73 -20.97 21.61
CA GLN A 197 -7.38 -21.48 22.95
C GLN A 197 -8.61 -21.92 23.77
N GLU A 198 -9.71 -21.18 23.68
CA GLU A 198 -10.99 -21.53 24.32
C GLU A 198 -11.60 -22.78 23.69
N ALA A 199 -11.60 -22.89 22.35
CA ALA A 199 -12.06 -24.07 21.63
C ALA A 199 -11.24 -25.31 21.99
N ASP A 200 -9.91 -25.23 21.95
CA ASP A 200 -8.99 -26.30 22.36
C ASP A 200 -9.19 -26.71 23.82
N ARG A 201 -9.49 -25.75 24.70
CA ARG A 201 -9.80 -26.04 26.10
C ARG A 201 -11.12 -26.78 26.23
N VAL A 202 -12.18 -26.34 25.56
CA VAL A 202 -13.50 -27.00 25.58
C VAL A 202 -13.41 -28.41 24.99
N LEU A 203 -12.64 -28.59 23.90
CA LEU A 203 -12.38 -29.91 23.30
C LEU A 203 -11.61 -30.83 24.26
N ARG A 204 -10.59 -30.32 24.97
CA ARG A 204 -9.89 -31.08 26.02
C ARG A 204 -10.82 -31.47 27.18
N GLU A 205 -11.57 -30.53 27.74
CA GLU A 205 -12.52 -30.81 28.81
C GLU A 205 -13.63 -31.79 28.36
N ALA A 206 -14.07 -31.73 27.09
CA ALA A 206 -15.02 -32.67 26.53
C ALA A 206 -14.42 -34.08 26.35
N ALA A 207 -13.19 -34.18 25.84
CA ALA A 207 -12.48 -35.46 25.72
C ALA A 207 -12.22 -36.11 27.09
N GLU A 208 -11.83 -35.33 28.10
CA GLU A 208 -11.70 -35.79 29.49
C GLU A 208 -13.04 -36.31 30.04
N ARG A 209 -14.16 -35.60 29.81
CA ARG A 209 -15.49 -36.06 30.22
C ARG A 209 -15.91 -37.35 29.49
N CYS A 210 -15.60 -37.49 28.20
CA CYS A 210 -15.85 -38.71 27.45
C CYS A 210 -15.06 -39.90 28.01
N THR A 211 -13.75 -39.76 28.22
CA THR A 211 -12.92 -40.85 28.78
C THR A 211 -13.34 -41.22 30.20
N GLN A 212 -13.76 -40.25 31.02
CA GLN A 212 -14.37 -40.51 32.33
C GLN A 212 -15.67 -41.31 32.22
N LEU A 213 -16.59 -40.92 31.33
CA LEU A 213 -17.86 -41.64 31.11
C LEU A 213 -17.68 -43.04 30.52
N GLU A 214 -16.67 -43.24 29.66
CA GLU A 214 -16.26 -44.54 29.14
C GLU A 214 -15.73 -45.44 30.26
N ALA A 215 -14.78 -44.95 31.07
CA ALA A 215 -14.27 -45.67 32.24
C ALA A 215 -15.38 -45.99 33.27
N ASP A 216 -16.29 -45.05 33.53
CA ASP A 216 -17.47 -45.27 34.37
C ASP A 216 -18.40 -46.35 33.79
N SER A 217 -18.56 -46.37 32.47
CA SER A 217 -19.37 -47.37 31.77
C SER A 217 -18.70 -48.75 31.80
N ASP A 218 -17.38 -48.84 31.63
CA ASP A 218 -16.62 -50.09 31.69
C ASP A 218 -16.51 -50.65 33.11
N THR A 219 -16.38 -49.80 34.13
CA THR A 219 -16.48 -50.25 35.52
C THR A 219 -17.90 -50.72 35.87
N ARG A 220 -18.97 -50.17 35.24
CA ARG A 220 -20.34 -50.69 35.37
C ARG A 220 -20.52 -52.02 34.63
N ARG A 221 -20.01 -52.15 33.40
CA ARG A 221 -20.03 -53.40 32.59
C ARG A 221 -19.32 -54.53 33.31
N THR A 222 -18.10 -54.31 33.78
CA THR A 222 -17.31 -55.32 34.52
C THR A 222 -17.97 -55.71 35.85
N LYS A 223 -18.52 -54.75 36.62
CA LYS A 223 -19.34 -55.06 37.81
C LYS A 223 -20.54 -55.93 37.47
N ALA A 224 -21.31 -55.56 36.45
CA ALA A 224 -22.48 -56.33 36.01
C ALA A 224 -22.11 -57.74 35.53
N GLN A 225 -21.01 -57.88 34.78
CA GLN A 225 -20.46 -59.17 34.36
C GLN A 225 -20.06 -60.02 35.56
N ASN A 226 -19.30 -59.48 36.52
CA ASN A 226 -18.91 -60.20 37.73
C ASN A 226 -20.12 -60.65 38.57
N PHE A 227 -21.16 -59.82 38.69
CA PHE A 227 -22.41 -60.20 39.36
C PHE A 227 -23.16 -61.30 38.60
N PHE A 228 -23.19 -61.23 37.26
CA PHE A 228 -23.80 -62.27 36.43
C PHE A 228 -23.05 -63.59 36.54
N GLU A 229 -21.72 -63.58 36.43
CA GLU A 229 -20.87 -64.77 36.59
C GLU A 229 -21.02 -65.39 37.98
N LEU A 230 -21.01 -64.59 39.05
CA LEU A 230 -21.27 -65.07 40.41
C LEU A 230 -22.66 -65.70 40.55
N THR A 231 -23.69 -65.08 39.97
CA THR A 231 -25.07 -65.58 40.02
C THR A 231 -25.24 -66.86 39.20
N MET A 232 -24.59 -66.95 38.04
CA MET A 232 -24.65 -68.13 37.16
C MET A 232 -23.81 -69.28 37.73
N ASN A 233 -22.65 -69.02 38.33
CA ASN A 233 -21.87 -70.03 39.03
C ASN A 233 -22.62 -70.56 40.27
N ARG A 234 -23.30 -69.68 41.01
CA ARG A 234 -24.21 -70.08 42.10
C ARG A 234 -25.34 -70.98 41.59
N ARG A 235 -26.05 -70.58 40.53
CA ARG A 235 -27.14 -71.38 39.93
C ARG A 235 -26.64 -72.71 39.35
N ARG A 236 -25.45 -72.74 38.75
CA ARG A 236 -24.79 -73.98 38.31
C ARG A 236 -24.52 -74.89 39.50
N HIS A 237 -23.98 -74.37 40.59
CA HIS A 237 -23.69 -75.15 41.78
C HIS A 237 -24.95 -75.65 42.49
N GLU A 238 -26.01 -74.82 42.58
CA GLU A 238 -27.34 -75.23 43.08
C GLU A 238 -27.94 -76.33 42.19
N ALA A 239 -27.80 -76.24 40.86
CA ALA A 239 -28.24 -77.29 39.93
C ALA A 239 -27.39 -78.57 40.04
N GLU A 240 -26.07 -78.47 40.13
CA GLU A 240 -25.14 -79.58 40.37
C GLU A 240 -25.47 -80.31 41.68
N GLN A 241 -25.78 -79.57 42.76
CA GLN A 241 -26.24 -80.13 44.02
C GLN A 241 -27.55 -80.90 43.84
N HIS A 242 -28.57 -80.32 43.19
CA HIS A 242 -29.82 -81.02 42.92
C HIS A 242 -29.66 -82.25 42.01
N PHE A 243 -28.76 -82.20 41.01
CA PHE A 243 -28.44 -83.36 40.20
C PHE A 243 -27.72 -84.44 41.02
N ALA A 244 -26.77 -84.06 41.88
CA ALA A 244 -26.09 -85.00 42.79
C ALA A 244 -27.07 -85.62 43.80
N GLU A 245 -28.00 -84.84 44.38
CA GLU A 245 -29.08 -85.33 45.24
C GLU A 245 -29.97 -86.34 44.50
N GLN A 246 -30.39 -86.03 43.27
CA GLN A 246 -31.18 -86.95 42.45
C GLN A 246 -30.39 -88.19 42.03
N GLU A 247 -29.10 -88.06 41.73
CA GLU A 247 -28.23 -89.20 41.48
C GLU A 247 -28.09 -90.10 42.71
N GLU A 248 -27.90 -89.55 43.91
CA GLU A 248 -27.82 -90.36 45.14
C GLU A 248 -29.17 -91.01 45.49
N LEU A 249 -30.30 -90.31 45.27
CA LEU A 249 -31.63 -90.91 45.36
C LEU A 249 -31.85 -92.01 44.31
N ALA A 250 -31.33 -91.84 43.09
CA ALA A 250 -31.39 -92.85 42.03
C ALA A 250 -30.48 -94.05 42.34
N LYS A 251 -29.25 -93.83 42.82
CA LYS A 251 -28.28 -94.85 43.25
C LYS A 251 -28.82 -95.65 44.43
N THR A 252 -29.38 -95.00 45.44
CA THR A 252 -30.00 -95.68 46.60
C THR A 252 -31.25 -96.46 46.21
N ARG A 253 -32.11 -95.91 45.34
CA ARG A 253 -33.27 -96.63 44.78
C ARG A 253 -32.86 -97.83 43.92
N ALA A 254 -31.84 -97.67 43.07
CA ALA A 254 -31.29 -98.76 42.27
C ALA A 254 -30.68 -99.84 43.16
N ALA A 255 -29.90 -99.47 44.19
CA ALA A 255 -29.35 -100.40 45.17
C ALA A 255 -30.45 -101.14 45.97
N PHE A 256 -31.57 -100.48 46.28
CA PHE A 256 -32.73 -101.14 46.89
C PHE A 256 -33.40 -102.12 45.92
N LEU A 257 -33.63 -101.74 44.67
CA LEU A 257 -34.20 -102.62 43.65
C LEU A 257 -33.29 -103.82 43.36
N ILE A 258 -31.97 -103.63 43.29
CA ILE A 258 -30.99 -104.71 43.15
C ILE A 258 -31.06 -105.65 44.37
N LYS A 259 -31.16 -105.13 45.60
CA LYS A 259 -31.33 -105.97 46.81
C LYS A 259 -32.66 -106.72 46.81
N LEU A 260 -33.74 -106.11 46.33
CA LEU A 260 -35.05 -106.76 46.25
C LEU A 260 -35.06 -107.86 45.18
N ALA A 261 -34.54 -107.56 43.98
CA ALA A 261 -34.39 -108.51 42.89
C ALA A 261 -33.44 -109.66 43.26
N ALA A 262 -32.35 -109.39 44.00
CA ALA A 262 -31.46 -110.43 44.51
C ALA A 262 -32.16 -111.36 45.52
N ARG A 263 -33.02 -110.82 46.41
CA ARG A 263 -33.85 -111.62 47.33
C ARG A 263 -34.93 -112.41 46.62
N GLU A 264 -35.55 -111.87 45.58
CA GLU A 264 -36.56 -112.59 44.81
C GLU A 264 -35.92 -113.66 43.92
N ALA A 265 -34.76 -113.38 43.32
CA ALA A 265 -33.94 -114.36 42.62
C ALA A 265 -33.46 -115.47 43.55
N SER A 266 -32.95 -115.16 44.75
CA SER A 266 -32.58 -116.20 45.71
C SER A 266 -33.78 -117.03 46.13
N ARG A 267 -34.94 -116.41 46.40
CA ARG A 267 -36.18 -117.14 46.69
C ARG A 267 -36.61 -118.08 45.55
N ARG A 268 -36.57 -117.61 44.30
CA ARG A 268 -36.88 -118.45 43.13
C ARG A 268 -35.87 -119.57 42.94
N ILE A 269 -34.59 -119.33 43.23
CA ILE A 269 -33.54 -120.36 43.24
C ILE A 269 -33.82 -121.39 44.34
N ASP A 270 -34.17 -120.97 45.55
CA ASP A 270 -34.53 -121.87 46.66
C ASP A 270 -35.79 -122.69 46.34
N GLU A 271 -36.80 -122.08 45.71
CA GLU A 271 -38.03 -122.77 45.25
C GLU A 271 -37.71 -123.79 44.14
N ILE A 272 -36.88 -123.44 43.16
CA ILE A 272 -36.39 -124.37 42.12
C ILE A 272 -35.52 -125.48 42.74
N GLN A 273 -34.69 -125.17 43.74
CA GLN A 273 -33.87 -126.17 44.43
C GLN A 273 -34.73 -127.18 45.19
N ARG A 274 -35.75 -126.72 45.95
CA ARG A 274 -36.72 -127.62 46.60
C ARG A 274 -37.48 -128.46 45.59
N GLN A 275 -37.98 -127.88 44.49
CA GLN A 275 -38.63 -128.65 43.43
C GLN A 275 -37.68 -129.67 42.78
N ALA A 276 -36.39 -129.34 42.64
CA ALA A 276 -35.37 -130.27 42.14
C ALA A 276 -34.99 -131.35 43.17
N GLU A 277 -35.10 -131.08 44.47
CA GLU A 277 -34.94 -132.06 45.55
C GLU A 277 -36.15 -132.99 45.61
N GLU A 278 -37.38 -132.46 45.61
CA GLU A 278 -38.64 -133.22 45.50
C GLU A 278 -38.64 -134.12 44.25
N LEU A 279 -38.20 -133.62 43.09
CA LEU A 279 -38.05 -134.43 41.87
C LEU A 279 -36.93 -135.48 41.98
N ARG A 280 -35.85 -135.23 42.73
CA ARG A 280 -34.82 -136.24 43.01
C ARG A 280 -35.33 -137.32 43.97
N GLU A 281 -36.08 -136.96 45.01
CA GLU A 281 -36.69 -137.90 45.95
C GLU A 281 -37.77 -138.74 45.27
N LEU A 282 -38.64 -138.13 44.46
CA LEU A 282 -39.60 -138.85 43.61
C LEU A 282 -38.88 -139.80 42.64
N ARG A 283 -37.80 -139.36 41.99
CA ARG A 283 -36.99 -140.22 41.12
C ARG A 283 -36.30 -141.36 41.88
N GLN A 284 -35.79 -141.13 43.09
CA GLN A 284 -35.23 -142.19 43.93
C GLN A 284 -36.31 -143.19 44.36
N THR A 285 -37.51 -142.69 44.70
CA THR A 285 -38.66 -143.52 45.08
C THR A 285 -39.13 -144.38 43.91
N VAL A 286 -39.27 -143.81 42.71
CA VAL A 286 -39.61 -144.55 41.48
C VAL A 286 -38.51 -145.54 41.08
N ALA A 287 -37.24 -145.18 41.24
CA ALA A 287 -36.12 -146.10 40.99
C ALA A 287 -36.12 -147.28 41.98
N ALA A 288 -36.42 -147.04 43.26
CA ALA A 288 -36.57 -148.09 44.26
C ALA A 288 -37.78 -148.99 43.97
N GLN A 289 -38.92 -148.41 43.58
CA GLN A 289 -40.13 -149.16 43.20
C GLN A 289 -39.92 -150.02 41.95
N LEU A 290 -39.25 -149.49 40.92
CA LEU A 290 -38.89 -150.27 39.71
C LEU A 290 -37.87 -151.38 40.01
N ALA A 291 -36.92 -151.14 40.92
CA ALA A 291 -36.01 -152.19 41.39
C ALA A 291 -36.77 -153.31 42.13
N SER A 292 -37.71 -152.98 43.02
CA SER A 292 -38.54 -153.98 43.71
C SER A 292 -39.48 -154.72 42.76
N ALA A 293 -40.05 -154.04 41.76
CA ALA A 293 -40.95 -154.66 40.79
C ALA A 293 -40.22 -155.65 39.87
N ARG A 294 -38.97 -155.36 39.46
CA ARG A 294 -38.15 -156.30 38.69
C ARG A 294 -37.80 -157.56 39.48
N VAL A 295 -37.37 -157.42 40.74
CA VAL A 295 -37.05 -158.57 41.60
C VAL A 295 -38.28 -159.43 41.88
N ALA A 296 -39.47 -158.82 42.01
CA ALA A 296 -40.73 -159.55 42.14
C ALA A 296 -41.11 -160.32 40.86
N LEU A 297 -40.95 -159.71 39.67
CA LEU A 297 -41.33 -160.33 38.39
C LEU A 297 -40.44 -161.51 37.99
N ASP A 298 -39.11 -161.42 38.17
CA ASP A 298 -38.20 -162.55 37.90
C ASP A 298 -38.49 -163.74 38.83
N SER A 299 -38.98 -163.50 40.05
CA SER A 299 -39.30 -164.57 41.02
C SER A 299 -40.59 -165.37 40.73
N ALA A 300 -41.42 -164.89 39.80
CA ALA A 300 -42.73 -165.47 39.49
C ALA A 300 -42.80 -166.19 38.12
N ALA A 301 -41.79 -166.05 37.26
CA ALA A 301 -41.84 -166.48 35.87
C ALA A 301 -41.68 -168.01 35.63
N ASP A 302 -41.23 -168.78 36.63
CA ASP A 302 -40.83 -170.19 36.47
C ASP A 302 -41.97 -171.23 36.71
N ARG A 303 -43.23 -170.82 36.90
CA ARG A 303 -44.34 -171.75 37.24
C ARG A 303 -45.69 -171.47 36.55
N VAL A 304 -45.98 -172.31 35.55
CA VAL A 304 -47.31 -172.70 34.99
C VAL A 304 -47.91 -171.79 33.88
N PRO A 305 -48.55 -172.34 32.82
CA PRO A 305 -48.94 -171.61 31.60
C PRO A 305 -50.47 -171.36 31.43
N ASN A 306 -50.84 -170.76 30.28
CA ASN A 306 -52.21 -170.52 29.73
C ASN A 306 -53.00 -169.36 30.41
N LEU A 307 -53.91 -168.60 29.76
CA LEU A 307 -54.33 -168.41 28.35
C LEU A 307 -55.37 -167.24 28.25
N ILE A 308 -55.38 -166.45 27.15
CA ILE A 308 -56.55 -165.64 26.64
C ILE A 308 -56.86 -164.37 27.52
N PRO A 309 -57.65 -163.37 27.08
CA PRO A 309 -57.29 -162.30 26.12
C PRO A 309 -57.62 -160.87 26.63
N GLU A 310 -57.07 -159.80 26.03
CA GLU A 310 -57.75 -158.48 26.06
C GLU A 310 -57.71 -157.77 24.70
N GLN A 311 -58.79 -157.03 24.44
CA GLN A 311 -59.08 -156.32 23.20
C GLN A 311 -59.03 -154.80 23.44
N THR A 312 -58.54 -154.04 22.45
CA THR A 312 -58.90 -152.63 22.15
C THR A 312 -58.70 -151.57 23.26
N THR A 313 -57.98 -150.45 23.07
CA THR A 313 -57.71 -149.72 21.82
C THR A 313 -56.27 -149.14 21.74
N ALA A 314 -55.72 -149.26 20.53
CA ALA A 314 -54.59 -148.54 19.97
C ALA A 314 -55.15 -147.61 18.86
N GLU A 315 -54.48 -146.58 18.30
CA GLU A 315 -53.09 -146.12 18.38
C GLU A 315 -52.96 -144.65 17.90
N GLN A 316 -51.88 -143.99 18.30
CA GLN A 316 -51.07 -142.99 17.55
C GLN A 316 -51.71 -141.76 16.86
N VAL A 317 -51.24 -140.57 17.29
CA VAL A 317 -50.85 -139.48 16.38
C VAL A 317 -49.46 -138.98 16.81
N ASN A 318 -48.52 -138.89 15.85
CA ASN A 318 -47.16 -138.34 15.99
C ASN A 318 -47.19 -136.86 16.44
N ALA A 319 -46.25 -136.31 17.23
CA ALA A 319 -44.78 -136.31 17.14
C ALA A 319 -44.21 -135.42 16.00
N GLU A 320 -43.28 -134.54 16.39
CA GLU A 320 -42.38 -133.70 15.55
C GLU A 320 -43.01 -132.49 14.82
N GLN A 321 -42.36 -131.33 14.59
CA GLN A 321 -41.09 -130.74 15.10
C GLN A 321 -41.05 -129.20 14.77
N VAL A 322 -40.39 -128.40 15.62
CA VAL A 322 -39.49 -127.23 15.31
C VAL A 322 -39.87 -126.11 14.31
N ASN A 323 -40.07 -124.87 14.82
CA ASN A 323 -39.32 -123.60 14.53
C ASN A 323 -40.11 -122.39 15.12
N ALA A 324 -39.56 -121.42 15.85
CA ALA A 324 -38.46 -120.46 15.59
C ALA A 324 -38.92 -119.17 14.88
N GLU A 325 -39.33 -118.19 15.69
CA GLU A 325 -39.66 -116.78 15.38
C GLU A 325 -39.41 -115.97 16.68
N GLN A 326 -38.99 -114.70 16.72
CA GLN A 326 -38.81 -113.65 15.69
C GLN A 326 -37.68 -112.69 16.15
N VAL A 327 -36.95 -112.09 15.19
CA VAL A 327 -36.09 -110.90 15.40
C VAL A 327 -36.16 -110.00 14.16
N ALA A 328 -36.15 -108.67 14.37
CA ALA A 328 -35.81 -107.57 13.46
C ALA A 328 -36.88 -106.90 12.54
N VAL A 329 -37.15 -105.61 12.88
CA VAL A 329 -36.92 -104.38 12.06
C VAL A 329 -37.94 -103.91 10.97
N GLU A 330 -38.31 -102.62 11.11
CA GLU A 330 -38.77 -101.59 10.15
C GLU A 330 -40.24 -101.38 9.64
N ALA A 331 -40.52 -100.07 9.43
CA ALA A 331 -41.53 -99.40 8.55
C ALA A 331 -43.00 -99.20 9.07
N VAL A 332 -43.50 -97.94 9.27
CA VAL A 332 -44.30 -97.06 8.33
C VAL A 332 -45.84 -97.24 8.51
N ASP A 333 -46.75 -96.26 8.62
CA ASP A 333 -46.75 -94.76 8.49
C ASP A 333 -47.97 -94.08 9.23
N VAL A 334 -48.23 -92.79 8.93
CA VAL A 334 -49.49 -91.99 8.89
C VAL A 334 -49.60 -90.87 9.98
N VAL A 335 -49.38 -89.55 9.80
CA VAL A 335 -49.77 -88.49 8.79
C VAL A 335 -51.03 -87.69 9.24
N PRO A 336 -51.18 -86.36 8.95
CA PRO A 336 -50.26 -85.20 8.89
C PRO A 336 -50.67 -84.20 10.02
N PRO A 337 -50.95 -82.88 9.84
CA PRO A 337 -50.37 -81.77 9.06
C PRO A 337 -49.80 -80.66 10.02
N GLU A 338 -49.53 -79.37 9.73
CA GLU A 338 -49.69 -78.45 8.57
C GLU A 338 -48.34 -77.76 8.19
N VAL A 339 -48.37 -76.61 7.50
CA VAL A 339 -47.23 -75.94 6.85
C VAL A 339 -47.25 -74.41 7.07
N GLY A 340 -46.07 -73.77 7.18
CA GLY A 340 -45.97 -72.32 7.20
C GLY A 340 -44.55 -71.74 7.24
N ARG A 341 -43.84 -71.71 6.11
CA ARG A 341 -42.67 -70.83 5.89
C ARG A 341 -42.66 -70.24 4.48
N ALA A 342 -42.75 -68.92 4.44
CA ALA A 342 -42.39 -67.97 3.39
C ALA A 342 -42.14 -66.63 4.15
N THR A 343 -41.32 -65.68 3.74
CA THR A 343 -40.70 -65.39 2.44
C THR A 343 -39.24 -64.94 2.63
N ASP A 344 -38.42 -65.34 1.67
CA ASP A 344 -37.50 -64.54 0.84
C ASP A 344 -36.85 -63.24 1.34
N ASP A 345 -35.58 -63.18 0.93
CA ASP A 345 -34.56 -62.16 1.12
C ASP A 345 -34.62 -61.14 -0.02
N GLU A 346 -34.87 -59.86 0.28
CA GLU A 346 -34.73 -58.79 -0.73
C GLU A 346 -34.50 -57.41 -0.08
N ARG A 347 -33.27 -56.90 -0.17
CA ARG A 347 -32.99 -55.45 -0.23
C ARG A 347 -31.59 -55.13 -0.75
N VAL A 348 -31.46 -55.06 -2.07
CA VAL A 348 -30.47 -54.22 -2.72
C VAL A 348 -30.97 -52.77 -2.70
N GLY A 349 -30.11 -51.83 -2.36
CA GLY A 349 -30.40 -50.39 -2.38
C GLY A 349 -29.10 -49.60 -2.29
N ALA A 350 -28.61 -49.17 -3.44
CA ALA A 350 -27.53 -48.20 -3.60
C ALA A 350 -28.09 -46.77 -3.72
#